data_AF-C6XYB4-F1
#
_entry.id   AF-C6XYB4-F1
#
_cell.length_a   1.000
_cell.length_b   1.000
_cell.length_c   1.000
_cell.angle_alpha   90.00
_cell.angle_beta   90.00
_cell.angle_gamma   90.00
#
_symmetry.space_group_name_H-M   'P 1'
#
loop_
_entity.id
_entity.type
_entity.pdbx_description
1 polymer ?
#
loop_
_entity_poly.entity_id
_entity_poly.type
_entity_poly.pdbx_seq_one_letter_code
_entity_poly.pdbx_strand_id
1 'polypeptide(L)' 'MYLFRKKDPNRPVNTNIKIMHIINATAIIVFIAGILWKLIDWFLLG' A
#
# COMPACT_ATOMS: atom_id res chain seq x y z
N MET A 1 -12.10 -24.07 -12.68
CA MET A 1 -11.81 -22.94 -13.58
C MET A 1 -12.53 -21.67 -13.10
N TYR A 2 -11.92 -20.91 -12.18
CA TYR A 2 -12.43 -19.59 -11.75
C TYR A 2 -11.86 -18.43 -12.59
N LEU A 3 -10.80 -18.69 -13.37
CA LEU A 3 -10.08 -17.70 -14.18
C LEU A 3 -10.83 -17.25 -15.46
N PHE A 4 -11.84 -18.01 -15.90
CA PHE A 4 -12.68 -17.69 -17.07
C PHE A 4 -14.11 -17.28 -16.70
N ARG A 5 -14.39 -17.09 -15.40
CA ARG A 5 -15.69 -16.57 -14.96
C ARG A 5 -15.77 -15.09 -15.33
N LYS A 6 -16.70 -14.73 -16.22
CA LYS A 6 -17.01 -13.33 -16.53
C LYS A 6 -17.22 -12.57 -15.22
N LYS A 7 -16.66 -11.36 -15.13
CA LYS A 7 -16.81 -10.49 -13.96
C LYS A 7 -18.30 -10.26 -13.76
N ASP A 8 -18.84 -10.69 -12.62
CA ASP A 8 -20.24 -10.46 -12.28
C ASP A 8 -20.47 -8.95 -12.14
N PRO A 9 -21.31 -8.33 -13.00
CA PRO A 9 -21.59 -6.90 -12.94
C PRO A 9 -22.36 -6.51 -11.68
N ASN A 10 -23.03 -7.45 -11.01
CA ASN A 10 -23.76 -7.21 -9.76
C ASN A 10 -22.88 -7.35 -8.51
N ARG A 11 -21.58 -7.68 -8.66
CA ARG A 11 -20.67 -7.78 -7.52
C ARG A 11 -20.50 -6.42 -6.87
N PRO A 12 -20.73 -6.29 -5.54
CA PRO A 12 -20.51 -5.03 -4.85
C PRO A 12 -19.03 -4.64 -4.91
N VAL A 13 -18.78 -3.41 -5.31
CA VAL A 13 -17.44 -2.81 -5.22
C VAL A 13 -17.18 -2.52 -3.74
N ASN A 14 -16.25 -3.25 -3.14
CA ASN A 14 -15.93 -3.06 -1.72
C ASN A 14 -14.92 -1.92 -1.55
N THR A 15 -15.44 -0.72 -1.30
CA THR A 15 -14.64 0.49 -1.05
C THR A 15 -13.73 0.33 0.18
N ASN A 16 -14.14 -0.44 1.20
CA ASN A 16 -13.33 -0.66 2.41
C ASN A 16 -12.04 -1.42 2.09
N ILE A 17 -12.09 -2.40 1.18
CA ILE A 17 -10.88 -3.12 0.74
C ILE A 17 -9.95 -2.19 -0.02
N LYS A 18 -10.48 -1.31 -0.89
CA LYS A 18 -9.67 -0.32 -1.61
C LYS A 18 -8.97 0.63 -0.65
N ILE A 19 -9.71 1.14 0.35
CA ILE A 19 -9.16 2.03 1.39
C ILE A 19 -8.09 1.32 2.22
N MET A 20 -8.30 0.07 2.61
CA MET A 20 -7.31 -0.73 3.35
C MET A 20 -5.98 -0.83 2.60
N HIS A 21 -6.01 -1.07 1.29
CA HIS A 21 -4.78 -1.14 0.48
C HIS A 21 -4.07 0.20 0.39
N ILE A 22 -4.82 1.30 0.30
CA ILE A 22 -4.26 2.66 0.29
C ILE A 22 -3.57 2.95 1.62
N ILE A 23 -4.23 2.68 2.75
CA ILE A 23 -3.68 2.88 4.09
C ILE A 23 -2.38 2.07 4.25
N ASN A 24 -2.40 0.79 3.85
CA ASN A 24 -1.22 -0.06 3.94
C ASN A 24 -0.06 0.44 3.07
N ALA A 25 -0.33 0.85 1.82
CA ALA A 25 0.69 1.41 0.95
C ALA A 25 1.30 2.69 1.54
N THR A 26 0.46 3.60 2.05
CA THR A 26 0.92 4.83 2.69
C THR A 26 1.78 4.53 3.93
N ALA A 27 1.38 3.58 4.77
CA ALA A 27 2.14 3.19 5.95
C ALA A 27 3.56 2.70 5.59
N ILE A 28 3.68 1.85 4.57
CA ILE A 28 4.98 1.34 4.09
C ILE A 28 5.84 2.49 3.56
N ILE A 29 5.26 3.41 2.78
CA ILE A 29 5.99 4.55 2.21
C ILE A 29 6.56 5.42 3.33
N VAL A 30 5.74 5.80 4.32
CA VAL A 30 6.17 6.65 5.44
C VAL A 30 7.24 5.94 6.28
N PHE A 31 7.08 4.64 6.52
CA PHE A 31 8.07 3.86 7.26
C PHE A 31 9.43 3.82 6.57
N ILE A 32 9.45 3.53 5.26
CA ILE A 32 10.69 3.51 4.47
C ILE A 32 11.32 4.90 4.42
N ALA A 33 10.52 5.96 4.20
CA ALA A 33 11.01 7.33 4.20
C ALA A 33 11.68 7.70 5.54
N GLY A 34 11.10 7.29 6.67
CA GLY A 34 11.68 7.49 7.99
C GLY A 34 13.01 6.76 8.19
N ILE A 35 13.12 5.50 7.73
CA ILE A 35 14.38 4.76 7.76
C ILE A 35 15.44 5.46 6.91
N LEU A 36 15.11 5.82 5.68
CA LEU A 36 16.02 6.51 4.76
C LEU A 36 16.51 7.83 5.35
N TRP A 37 15.61 8.61 5.94
CA TRP A 37 15.97 9.83 6.65
C TRP A 37 16.97 9.56 7.77
N LYS A 38 16.71 8.54 8.60
CA LYS A 38 17.62 8.24 9.71
C LYS A 38 18.99 7.74 9.26
N LEU A 39 19.05 6.98 8.16
CA LEU A 39 20.31 6.58 7.56
C LEU A 39 21.07 7.78 7.01
N ILE A 40 20.39 8.68 6.28
CA ILE A 40 20.99 9.93 5.77
C ILE A 40 21.56 10.77 6.92
N ASP A 41 20.76 10.99 7.97
CA ASP A 41 21.19 11.71 9.16
C ASP A 41 22.44 11.07 9.77
N TRP A 42 22.46 9.74 9.91
CA TRP A 42 23.60 9.04 10.49
C TRP A 42 24.87 9.06 9.63
N PHE A 43 24.76 8.98 8.30
CA PHE A 43 25.92 8.89 7.41
C PHE A 43 26.43 10.24 6.90
N LEU A 44 25.58 11.27 6.84
CA LEU A 44 25.92 12.56 6.23
C LEU A 44 25.90 13.73 7.22
N LEU A 45 25.16 13.62 8.33
CA LEU A 45 24.99 14.72 9.29
C LEU A 45 25.52 14.40 10.70
N GLY A 46 25.66 13.12 11.04
CA GLY A 46 26.32 12.62 12.25
C GLY A 46 27.83 12.56 12.12
#